data_AF-A0A2S8EZF7-F1
#
_entry.id   AF-A0A2S8EZF7-F1
#
_cell.length_a   1.000
_cell.length_b   1.000
_cell.length_c   1.000
_cell.angle_alpha   90.00
_cell.angle_beta   90.00
_cell.angle_gamma   90.00
#
_symmetry.space_group_name_H-M   'P 1'
#
loop_
_entity.id
_entity.type
_entity.pdbx_description
1 polymer ?
#
loop_
_entity_poly.entity_id
_entity_poly.type
_entity_poly.pdbx_seq_one_letter_code
_entity_poly.pdbx_strand_id
1 'polypeptide(L)' 'MSVIYIALPIALFMAALAVTGFVWSVREGQLDDLQTPAIRVLEEDKVKPKR' A
#
# COMPACT_ATOMS: atom_id res chain seq x y z
N MET A 1 -1.86 34.64 -17.40
CA MET A 1 -1.40 33.30 -17.84
C MET A 1 -0.02 33.00 -17.24
N SER A 2 0.05 32.76 -15.93
CA SER A 2 1.32 32.56 -15.20
C SER A 2 1.26 31.45 -14.15
N VAL A 3 0.06 31.16 -13.62
CA VAL A 3 -0.18 30.08 -12.64
C VAL A 3 0.32 28.72 -13.11
N ILE A 4 0.28 28.44 -14.41
CA ILE A 4 0.70 27.14 -14.95
C ILE A 4 2.18 26.84 -14.67
N TYR A 5 3.04 27.86 -14.62
CA TYR A 5 4.46 27.68 -14.31
C TYR A 5 4.72 27.28 -12.85
N ILE A 6 3.75 27.48 -11.96
CA ILE A 6 3.82 27.06 -10.55
C ILE A 6 3.05 25.77 -10.34
N ALA A 7 1.84 25.67 -10.92
CA ALA A 7 0.97 24.51 -10.76
C ALA A 7 1.58 23.24 -11.39
N LEU A 8 2.22 23.35 -12.57
CA LEU A 8 2.76 22.19 -13.27
C LEU A 8 3.92 21.53 -12.51
N PRO A 9 4.96 22.24 -12.03
CA PRO A 9 6.00 21.63 -11.22
C PRO A 9 5.48 20.99 -9.92
N ILE A 10 4.52 21.64 -9.26
CA ILE A 10 3.92 21.11 -8.03
C ILE A 10 3.17 19.80 -8.31
N ALA A 11 2.36 19.77 -9.38
CA ALA A 11 1.63 18.57 -9.76
C ALA A 11 2.58 17.41 -10.10
N LEU A 12 3.66 17.68 -10.87
CA LEU A 12 4.68 16.69 -11.20
C LEU A 12 5.41 16.19 -9.95
N PHE A 13 5.74 17.08 -9.01
CA PHE A 13 6.37 16.71 -7.74
C PHE A 13 5.45 15.82 -6.90
N MET A 14 4.17 16.18 -6.77
CA MET A 14 3.19 15.37 -6.06
C MET A 14 3.00 13.99 -6.72
N ALA A 15 2.95 13.93 -8.04
CA ALA A 15 2.86 12.67 -8.77
C ALA A 15 4.10 11.79 -8.53
N ALA A 16 5.30 12.37 -8.59
CA ALA A 16 6.55 11.65 -8.32
C ALA A 16 6.62 11.12 -6.88
N LEU A 17 6.18 11.90 -5.89
CA LEU A 17 6.07 11.47 -4.51
C LEU A 17 5.09 10.30 -4.36
N ALA A 18 3.91 10.39 -4.99
CA ALA A 18 2.91 9.34 -4.95
C ALA A 18 3.43 8.02 -5.55
N VAL A 19 4.08 8.09 -6.71
CA VAL A 19 4.69 6.90 -7.35
C VAL A 19 5.81 6.31 -6.50
N THR A 20 6.67 7.16 -5.93
CA THR A 20 7.76 6.69 -5.06
C THR A 20 7.24 6.03 -3.80
N GLY A 21 6.23 6.64 -3.16
CA GLY A 21 5.56 6.07 -1.99
C GLY A 21 4.88 4.75 -2.30
N PHE A 22 4.20 4.66 -3.44
CA PHE A 22 3.60 3.41 -3.91
C PHE A 22 4.63 2.30 -4.12
N VAL A 23 5.73 2.59 -4.84
CA VAL A 23 6.81 1.62 -5.06
C VAL A 23 7.44 1.17 -3.75
N TRP A 24 7.63 2.08 -2.79
CA TRP A 24 8.15 1.74 -1.46
C TRP A 24 7.18 0.82 -0.70
N SER A 25 5.89 1.14 -0.68
CA SER A 25 4.83 0.34 -0.04
C SER A 25 4.75 -1.09 -0.61
N VAL A 26 4.84 -1.23 -1.95
CA VAL A 26 4.91 -2.55 -2.62
C VAL A 26 6.16 -3.31 -2.20
N ARG A 27 7.32 -2.66 -2.15
CA ARG A 27 8.58 -3.31 -1.77
C ARG A 27 8.62 -3.75 -0.30
N GLU A 28 7.89 -3.07 0.57
CA GLU A 28 7.73 -3.46 1.97
C GLU A 28 6.68 -4.57 2.17
N GLY A 29 6.01 -5.01 1.10
CA GLY A 29 4.98 -6.05 1.18
C GLY A 29 3.70 -5.58 1.87
N GLN A 30 3.48 -4.27 2.01
CA GLN A 30 2.25 -3.75 2.64
C GLN A 30 0.99 -4.16 1.87
N LEU A 31 1.11 -4.43 0.57
CA LEU A 31 0.03 -4.87 -0.30
C LEU A 31 -0.08 -6.40 -0.42
N ASP A 32 0.78 -7.16 0.26
CA ASP A 32 0.80 -8.62 0.20
C ASP A 32 -0.24 -9.26 1.13
N ASP A 33 -0.75 -8.53 2.13
CA ASP A 33 -1.81 -9.03 3.02
C ASP A 33 -3.20 -8.92 2.35
N LEU A 34 -3.44 -9.86 1.43
CA LEU A 34 -4.72 -10.00 0.73
C LEU A 34 -5.76 -10.77 1.55
N GLN A 35 -5.39 -11.31 2.71
CA GLN A 35 -6.24 -12.15 3.54
C GLN A 35 -6.88 -11.33 4.65
N THR A 36 -8.21 -11.37 4.73
CA THR A 36 -8.94 -10.65 5.78
C THR A 36 -8.68 -11.30 7.14
N PRO A 37 -8.46 -10.52 8.22
CA PRO A 37 -8.15 -11.05 9.55
C PRO A 37 -9.16 -12.10 10.07
N ALA A 38 -10.44 -11.95 9.71
CA ALA A 38 -11.49 -12.89 10.12
C ALA A 38 -11.29 -14.32 9.59
N ILE A 39 -10.73 -14.48 8.39
CA ILE A 39 -10.46 -15.81 7.81
C ILE A 39 -9.25 -16.44 8.50
N ARG A 40 -8.21 -15.65 8.80
CA ARG A 40 -6.98 -16.11 9.47
C ARG A 40 -7.28 -16.82 10.80
N VAL A 41 -8.17 -16.24 11.62
CA VAL A 41 -8.58 -16.83 12.91
C VAL A 41 -9.27 -18.19 12.73
N LEU A 42 -10.09 -18.35 11.69
CA LEU A 42 -10.80 -19.62 11.42
C LEU A 42 -9.85 -20.73 10.92
N GLU A 43 -8.74 -20.37 10.27
CA GLU A 43 -7.72 -21.31 9.80
C GLU A 43 -6.75 -21.71 10.91
N GLU A 44 -6.33 -20.78 11.77
CA GLU A 44 -5.47 -21.07 12.94
C GLU A 44 -6.10 -22.09 13.89
N ASP A 45 -7.42 -22.05 14.07
CA ASP A 45 -8.14 -23.02 14.90
C ASP A 45 -8.16 -24.45 14.30
N LYS A 46 -7.96 -24.62 12.99
CA LYS A 46 -7.86 -25.94 12.35
C LYS A 46 -6.50 -26.62 12.56
N VAL A 47 -5.45 -25.85 12.83
CA VAL A 47 -4.06 -26.35 12.93
C VAL A 47 -3.65 -26.67 14.37
N LYS A 48 -4.51 -26.43 15.38
CA LYS A 48 -4.21 -26.81 16.75
C LYS A 48 -4.02 -28.33 16.86
N PRO A 49 -2.84 -28.84 17.27
CA PRO A 49 -2.68 -30.26 17.52
C PRO A 49 -3.64 -30.63 18.65
N LYS A 50 -4.53 -31.59 18.37
CA LYS A 50 -5.35 -32.25 19.39
C LYS A 50 -4.39 -32.84 20.42
N ARG A 51 -4.21 -32.15 21.54
CA ARG A 51 -3.66 -32.74 22.77
C ARG A 51 -4.70 -33.65 23.39
#